data_AF-A0AAV4ZQF2-F1
#
_entry.id   AF-A0AAV4ZQF2-F1
#
_cell.length_a   1.000
_cell.length_b   1.000
_cell.length_c   1.000
_cell.angle_alpha   90.00
_cell.angle_beta   90.00
_cell.angle_gamma   90.00
#
_symmetry.space_group_name_H-M   'P 1'
#
loop_
_entity.id
_entity.type
_entity.pdbx_description
1 polymer ?
#
loop_
_entity_poly.entity_id
_entity_poly.type
_entity_poly.pdbx_seq_one_letter_code
_entity_poly.pdbx_strand_id
1 'polypeptide(L)'
;MRTVKLRPEPVTLAQSWEMSDAAPGGGATDWPLPAIHPWIAFLLEPWLQAIEQAGPGTTHWLQETSAAMSACLREWVDPTPAIERALEGARAASDLLVACIGRAGWAHADAQRQVARAAMGALIEALSVAEASESKAEIGLGF
;
A
#
# COMPACT_ATOMS: atom_id res chain seq x y z
N MET A 1 -36.43 -40.86 20.23
CA MET A 1 -35.28 -41.06 19.31
C MET A 1 -35.13 -39.82 18.44
N ARG A 2 -33.87 -39.40 18.23
CA ARG A 2 -33.33 -38.37 17.31
C ARG A 2 -33.32 -36.91 17.77
N THR A 3 -32.21 -36.58 18.43
CA THR A 3 -31.57 -35.27 18.48
C THR A 3 -31.12 -34.86 17.07
N VAL A 4 -31.46 -33.63 16.62
CA VAL A 4 -30.85 -33.02 15.43
C VAL A 4 -30.11 -31.75 15.88
N LYS A 5 -28.81 -31.77 15.62
CA LYS A 5 -27.80 -30.78 15.99
C LYS A 5 -27.77 -29.73 14.88
N LEU A 6 -28.30 -28.53 15.13
CA LEU A 6 -28.16 -27.40 14.20
C LEU A 6 -26.72 -26.86 14.31
N ARG A 7 -25.92 -27.21 13.31
CA ARG A 7 -24.60 -26.64 13.05
C ARG A 7 -24.82 -25.27 12.37
N PRO A 8 -24.20 -24.17 12.83
CA PRO A 8 -24.15 -22.95 12.05
C PRO A 8 -23.14 -23.13 10.89
N GLU A 9 -23.62 -22.94 9.66
CA GLU A 9 -22.79 -22.86 8.46
C GLU A 9 -22.01 -21.53 8.46
N PRO A 10 -20.74 -21.50 8.02
CA PRO A 10 -19.97 -20.27 7.89
C PRO A 10 -20.49 -19.43 6.72
N VAL A 11 -20.89 -18.18 7.01
CA VAL A 11 -21.18 -17.17 5.99
C VAL A 11 -19.94 -17.02 5.12
N THR A 12 -20.09 -17.40 3.84
CA THR A 12 -19.02 -17.36 2.86
C THR A 12 -18.81 -15.91 2.44
N LEU A 13 -17.58 -15.40 2.57
CA LEU A 13 -17.09 -14.04 2.25
C LEU A 13 -17.30 -13.57 0.79
N ALA A 14 -18.04 -14.31 -0.02
CA ALA A 14 -18.21 -14.06 -1.45
C ALA A 14 -19.37 -13.10 -1.79
N GLN A 15 -20.12 -12.57 -0.81
CA GLN A 15 -21.34 -11.78 -1.07
C GLN A 15 -21.26 -10.30 -0.66
N SER A 16 -20.11 -9.80 -0.18
CA SER A 16 -19.98 -8.38 0.23
C SER A 16 -19.55 -7.40 -0.86
N TRP A 17 -19.44 -7.83 -2.13
CA TRP A 17 -18.85 -7.00 -3.19
C TRP A 17 -19.87 -6.44 -4.20
N GLU A 18 -21.18 -6.69 -4.02
CA GLU A 18 -22.24 -6.26 -4.96
C GLU A 18 -22.98 -4.96 -4.55
N MET A 19 -22.43 -4.16 -3.64
CA MET A 19 -23.07 -2.91 -3.21
C MET A 19 -22.07 -1.76 -3.04
N SER A 20 -21.50 -1.28 -4.14
CA SER A 20 -21.11 0.14 -4.27
C SER A 20 -20.81 0.45 -5.73
N ASP A 21 -21.87 0.68 -6.49
CA ASP A 21 -21.79 1.42 -7.74
C ASP A 21 -22.64 2.68 -7.57
N ALA A 22 -21.99 3.84 -7.42
CA ALA A 22 -22.43 5.16 -7.89
C ALA A 22 -21.63 6.32 -7.26
N ALA A 23 -20.64 6.86 -7.99
CA ALA A 23 -20.41 8.31 -8.11
C ALA A 23 -19.46 8.61 -9.30
N PRO A 24 -19.83 9.49 -10.26
CA PRO A 24 -18.93 9.96 -11.30
C PRO A 24 -18.28 11.28 -10.86
N GLY A 25 -16.94 11.32 -10.77
CA GLY A 25 -16.23 12.59 -10.57
C GLY A 25 -14.78 12.47 -10.15
N GLY A 26 -13.88 12.47 -11.14
CA GLY A 26 -12.55 13.12 -11.04
C GLY A 26 -11.58 12.66 -9.97
N GLY A 27 -10.70 11.71 -10.33
CA GLY A 27 -9.25 11.87 -10.14
C GLY A 27 -8.72 12.09 -8.72
N ALA A 28 -9.17 11.29 -7.75
CA ALA A 28 -8.37 11.01 -6.57
C ALA A 28 -8.58 9.53 -6.24
N THR A 29 -7.49 8.80 -6.10
CA THR A 29 -7.45 7.36 -5.83
C THR A 29 -8.25 7.07 -4.56
N ASP A 30 -9.47 6.53 -4.72
CA ASP A 30 -10.37 6.19 -3.62
C ASP A 30 -9.90 4.88 -2.95
N TRP A 31 -8.72 4.96 -2.31
CA TRP A 31 -8.15 3.88 -1.53
C TRP A 31 -8.63 4.03 -0.09
N PRO A 32 -9.24 3.01 0.53
CA PRO A 32 -9.60 3.04 1.94
C PRO A 32 -8.31 2.92 2.76
N LEU A 33 -7.59 4.03 2.90
CA LEU A 33 -6.45 4.13 3.80
C LEU A 33 -7.02 4.20 5.24
N PRO A 34 -6.52 3.40 6.20
CA PRO A 34 -6.76 3.68 7.62
C PRO A 34 -6.32 5.11 7.92
N ALA A 35 -6.80 5.73 9.01
CA ALA A 35 -6.47 7.11 9.35
C ALA A 35 -4.95 7.31 9.58
N ILE A 36 -4.22 7.52 8.49
CA ILE A 36 -2.78 7.78 8.42
C ILE A 36 -2.57 9.29 8.56
N HIS A 37 -1.49 9.68 9.22
CA HIS A 37 -1.14 11.09 9.37
C HIS A 37 -0.96 11.76 7.99
N PRO A 38 -1.53 12.96 7.72
CA PRO A 38 -1.48 13.62 6.42
C PRO A 38 -0.09 13.75 5.77
N TRP A 39 0.95 14.00 6.56
CA TRP A 39 2.33 14.06 6.03
C TRP A 39 2.84 12.70 5.50
N ILE A 40 2.45 11.59 6.13
CA ILE A 40 2.85 10.24 5.67
C ILE A 40 2.10 9.93 4.36
N ALA A 41 0.81 10.29 4.28
CA ALA A 41 0.06 10.16 3.04
C ALA A 41 0.71 10.99 1.90
N PHE A 42 1.09 12.23 2.18
CA PHE A 42 1.83 13.09 1.25
C PHE A 42 3.16 12.47 0.80
N LEU A 43 3.89 11.83 1.72
CA LEU A 43 5.17 11.19 1.40
C LEU A 43 5.01 9.91 0.58
N LEU A 44 3.92 9.16 0.77
CA LEU A 44 3.66 7.92 0.03
C LEU A 44 2.98 8.13 -1.32
N GLU A 45 2.28 9.25 -1.50
CA GLU A 45 1.52 9.56 -2.71
C GLU A 45 2.34 9.46 -4.01
N PRO A 46 3.57 10.01 -4.11
CA PRO A 46 4.37 9.89 -5.32
C PRO A 46 4.70 8.43 -5.66
N TRP A 47 4.96 7.60 -4.65
CA TRP A 47 5.25 6.18 -4.84
C TRP A 47 4.00 5.42 -5.29
N LEU A 48 2.84 5.69 -4.69
CA LEU A 48 1.57 5.13 -5.14
C LEU A 48 1.28 5.51 -6.60
N GLN A 49 1.41 6.79 -6.96
CA GLN A 49 1.23 7.24 -8.34
C GLN A 49 2.21 6.57 -9.31
N ALA A 50 3.46 6.35 -8.88
CA ALA A 50 4.44 5.64 -9.69
C ALA A 50 4.07 4.17 -9.92
N ILE A 51 3.47 3.49 -8.94
CA ILE A 51 2.94 2.13 -9.10
C ILE A 51 1.79 2.12 -10.12
N GLU A 52 0.88 3.09 -10.04
CA GLU A 52 -0.27 3.21 -10.93
C GLU A 52 0.12 3.42 -12.38
N GLN A 53 1.06 4.34 -12.61
CA GLN A 53 1.45 4.79 -13.95
C GLN A 53 2.65 4.02 -14.52
N ALA A 54 3.19 3.05 -13.76
CA ALA A 54 4.29 2.23 -14.24
C ALA A 54 3.88 1.48 -15.51
N GLY A 55 4.65 1.73 -16.56
CA GLY A 55 4.53 1.14 -17.88
C GLY A 55 5.87 1.21 -18.61
N PRO A 56 5.92 0.74 -19.87
CA PRO A 56 7.13 0.80 -20.67
C PRO A 56 7.66 2.25 -20.77
N GLY A 57 8.93 2.45 -20.44
CA GLY A 57 9.56 3.78 -20.46
C GLY A 57 9.38 4.62 -19.19
N THR A 58 8.48 4.24 -18.27
CA THR A 58 8.29 4.93 -16.97
C THR A 58 8.75 4.12 -15.77
N THR A 59 9.28 2.91 -15.98
CA THR A 59 9.76 2.03 -14.89
C THR A 59 10.89 2.64 -14.07
N HIS A 60 11.76 3.44 -14.70
CA HIS A 60 12.83 4.17 -14.00
C HIS A 60 12.27 5.09 -12.91
N TRP A 61 11.16 5.79 -13.21
CA TRP A 61 10.53 6.69 -12.25
C TRP A 61 9.99 5.94 -11.03
N LEU A 62 9.41 4.74 -11.21
CA LEU A 62 9.02 3.88 -10.10
C LEU A 62 10.23 3.43 -9.26
N GLN A 63 11.35 3.08 -9.89
CA GLN A 63 12.56 2.68 -9.16
C GLN A 63 13.13 3.84 -8.33
N GLU A 64 13.24 5.03 -8.91
CA GLU A 64 13.76 6.21 -8.22
C GLU A 64 12.83 6.67 -7.10
N THR A 65 11.52 6.74 -7.38
CA THR A 65 10.55 7.24 -6.41
C THR A 65 10.44 6.30 -5.22
N SER A 66 10.37 4.99 -5.47
CA SER A 66 10.37 4.01 -4.39
C SER A 66 11.67 4.06 -3.57
N ALA A 67 12.83 4.29 -4.21
CA ALA A 67 14.10 4.47 -3.52
C ALA A 67 14.12 5.71 -2.62
N ALA A 68 13.78 6.87 -3.19
CA ALA A 68 13.78 8.14 -2.49
C ALA A 68 12.82 8.12 -1.29
N MET A 69 11.58 7.69 -1.49
CA MET A 69 10.59 7.65 -0.41
C MET A 69 10.96 6.63 0.66
N SER A 70 11.54 5.48 0.29
CA SER A 70 12.04 4.51 1.27
C SER A 70 13.19 5.06 2.12
N ALA A 71 14.08 5.85 1.53
CA ALA A 71 15.16 6.50 2.26
C ALA A 71 14.60 7.55 3.23
N CYS A 72 13.67 8.39 2.77
CA CYS A 72 13.00 9.37 3.62
C CYS A 72 12.27 8.70 4.80
N LEU A 73 11.53 7.61 4.57
CA LEU A 73 10.84 6.91 5.66
C LEU A 73 11.81 6.37 6.71
N ARG A 74 12.95 5.82 6.31
CA ARG A 74 13.96 5.32 7.27
C ARG A 74 14.60 6.43 8.09
N GLU A 75 14.72 7.62 7.53
CA GLU A 75 15.26 8.78 8.24
C GLU A 75 14.19 9.46 9.12
N TRP A 76 12.91 9.43 8.73
CA TRP A 76 11.85 10.23 9.33
C TRP A 76 10.92 9.45 10.25
N VAL A 77 10.85 8.12 10.12
CA VAL A 77 10.07 7.24 10.99
C VAL A 77 10.99 6.48 11.93
N ASP A 78 10.54 6.21 13.16
CA ASP A 78 11.29 5.32 14.04
C ASP A 78 11.21 3.88 13.55
N PRO A 79 12.36 3.21 13.34
CA PRO A 79 12.37 1.90 12.74
C PRO A 79 11.81 0.86 13.72
N THR A 80 10.61 0.36 13.42
CA THR A 80 10.10 -0.86 14.03
C THR A 80 10.32 -2.04 13.08
N PRO A 81 10.48 -3.27 13.60
CA PRO A 81 10.57 -4.46 12.74
C PRO A 81 9.34 -4.68 11.85
N ALA A 82 8.18 -4.10 12.21
CA ALA A 82 6.99 -4.14 11.37
C ALA A 82 7.11 -3.17 10.17
N ILE A 83 7.53 -1.94 10.42
CA ILE A 83 7.75 -0.93 9.38
C ILE A 83 8.85 -1.36 8.41
N GLU A 84 10.00 -1.82 8.90
CA GLU A 84 11.10 -2.24 8.02
C GLU A 84 10.69 -3.39 7.10
N ARG A 85 10.01 -4.41 7.63
CA ARG A 85 9.49 -5.52 6.82
C ARG A 85 8.47 -5.06 5.79
N ALA A 86 7.56 -4.17 6.17
CA ALA A 86 6.56 -3.66 5.24
C ALA A 86 7.18 -2.77 4.15
N LEU A 87 8.20 -1.98 4.51
CA LEU A 87 8.95 -1.12 3.60
C LEU A 87 9.76 -1.94 2.59
N GLU A 88 10.47 -2.98 3.06
CA GLU A 88 11.17 -3.94 2.21
C GLU A 88 10.20 -4.67 1.28
N GLY A 89 9.03 -5.07 1.80
CA GLY A 89 7.97 -5.70 1.01
C GLY A 89 7.46 -4.79 -0.11
N ALA A 90 7.20 -3.51 0.19
CA ALA A 90 6.76 -2.52 -0.79
C ALA A 90 7.84 -2.27 -1.87
N ARG A 91 9.12 -2.21 -1.48
CA ARG A 91 10.24 -2.08 -2.44
C ARG A 91 10.36 -3.30 -3.33
N ALA A 92 10.37 -4.50 -2.76
CA ALA A 92 10.45 -5.75 -3.51
C ALA A 92 9.28 -5.90 -4.50
N ALA A 93 8.06 -5.55 -4.09
CA ALA A 93 6.90 -5.58 -4.98
C ALA A 93 7.00 -4.55 -6.12
N SER A 94 7.55 -3.36 -5.85
CA SER A 94 7.83 -2.35 -6.89
C SER A 94 8.87 -2.83 -7.89
N ASP A 95 9.95 -3.46 -7.43
CA ASP A 95 10.99 -4.02 -8.29
C ASP A 95 10.47 -5.19 -9.15
N LEU A 96 9.60 -6.03 -8.58
CA LEU A 96 8.91 -7.09 -9.32
C LEU A 96 8.00 -6.52 -10.42
N LEU A 97 7.26 -5.45 -10.13
CA LEU A 97 6.43 -4.76 -11.13
C LEU A 97 7.30 -4.21 -12.28
N VAL A 98 8.41 -3.54 -11.96
CA VAL A 98 9.38 -3.06 -12.96
C VAL A 98 9.90 -4.21 -13.81
N ALA A 99 10.34 -5.30 -13.18
CA ALA A 99 10.88 -6.46 -13.88
C ALA A 99 9.82 -7.19 -14.71
N CYS A 100 8.55 -7.13 -14.31
CA CYS A 100 7.43 -7.68 -15.07
C CYS A 100 7.15 -6.86 -16.32
N ILE A 101 7.07 -5.54 -16.19
CA ILE A 101 6.87 -4.60 -17.31
C ILE A 101 8.00 -4.76 -18.33
N GLY A 102 9.24 -4.90 -17.88
CA GLY A 102 10.40 -5.08 -18.77
C GLY A 102 10.46 -6.41 -19.51
N ARG A 103 9.81 -7.47 -19.02
CA ARG A 103 9.93 -8.85 -19.59
C ARG A 103 8.74 -9.32 -20.40
N ALA A 104 7.52 -9.02 -19.96
CA ALA A 104 6.33 -9.74 -20.45
C ALA A 104 5.29 -8.84 -21.14
N GLY A 105 5.52 -7.53 -21.21
CA GLY A 105 4.47 -6.59 -21.60
C GLY A 105 3.28 -6.61 -20.62
N TRP A 106 2.25 -5.84 -20.94
CA TRP A 106 1.22 -5.41 -19.99
C TRP A 106 0.37 -6.53 -19.37
N ALA A 107 0.28 -7.72 -20.00
CA ALA A 107 -0.64 -8.80 -19.58
C ALA A 107 -0.44 -9.30 -18.14
N HIS A 108 0.78 -9.18 -17.59
CA HIS A 108 1.09 -9.57 -16.21
C HIS A 108 1.34 -8.36 -15.30
N ALA A 109 1.36 -7.15 -15.86
CA ALA A 109 1.65 -5.93 -15.10
C ALA A 109 0.52 -5.61 -14.12
N ASP A 110 -0.74 -5.90 -14.47
CA ASP A 110 -1.88 -5.62 -13.58
C ASP A 110 -1.85 -6.48 -12.32
N ALA A 111 -1.54 -7.78 -12.45
CA ALA A 111 -1.38 -8.67 -11.30
C ALA A 111 -0.24 -8.19 -10.38
N GLN A 112 0.90 -7.80 -10.95
CA GLN A 112 2.02 -7.27 -10.17
C GLN A 112 1.74 -5.89 -9.58
N ARG A 113 0.93 -5.07 -10.24
CA ARG A 113 0.47 -3.79 -9.70
C ARG A 113 -0.43 -4.01 -8.48
N GLN A 114 -1.32 -5.00 -8.52
CA GLN A 114 -2.12 -5.37 -7.34
C GLN A 114 -1.24 -5.86 -6.18
N VAL A 115 -0.19 -6.63 -6.45
CA VAL A 115 0.79 -7.04 -5.43
C VAL A 115 1.50 -5.81 -4.83
N ALA A 116 1.94 -4.87 -5.66
CA ALA A 116 2.57 -3.64 -5.20
C ALA A 116 1.63 -2.78 -4.35
N ARG A 117 0.35 -2.64 -4.75
CA ARG A 117 -0.66 -1.95 -3.95
C ARG A 117 -0.91 -2.62 -2.60
N ALA A 118 -1.03 -3.95 -2.58
CA ALA A 118 -1.21 -4.69 -1.33
C ALA A 118 -0.01 -4.49 -0.38
N ALA A 119 1.21 -4.49 -0.91
CA ALA A 119 2.41 -4.20 -0.13
C ALA A 119 2.44 -2.76 0.40
N MET A 120 2.01 -1.77 -0.40
CA MET A 120 1.84 -0.39 0.07
C MET A 120 0.77 -0.28 1.16
N GLY A 121 -0.33 -1.02 1.04
CA GLY A 121 -1.36 -1.11 2.09
C GLY A 121 -0.80 -1.64 3.40
N ALA A 122 0.03 -2.69 3.36
CA ALA A 122 0.71 -3.22 4.54
C ALA A 122 1.71 -2.22 5.14
N LEU A 123 2.41 -1.45 4.30
CA LEU A 123 3.30 -0.36 4.77
C LEU A 123 2.49 0.74 5.47
N ILE A 124 1.37 1.16 4.89
CA ILE A 124 0.49 2.17 5.47
C ILE A 124 -0.09 1.68 6.81
N GLU A 125 -0.51 0.42 6.89
CA GLU A 125 -0.99 -0.18 8.13
C GLU A 125 0.12 -0.17 9.20
N ALA A 126 1.32 -0.64 8.86
CA ALA A 126 2.46 -0.62 9.78
C ALA A 126 2.82 0.79 10.26
N LEU A 127 2.74 1.78 9.37
CA LEU A 127 2.97 3.20 9.69
C LEU A 127 1.84 3.81 10.53
N SER A 128 0.60 3.35 10.37
CA SER A 128 -0.54 3.84 11.16
C SER A 128 -0.55 3.32 12.59
N VAL A 129 0.02 2.12 12.80
CA VAL A 129 0.14 1.48 14.13
C VAL A 129 1.38 1.95 14.86
N ALA A 130 2.43 2.36 14.13
CA ALA A 130 3.59 2.99 14.70
C ALA A 130 3.22 4.41 15.15
N GLU A 131 3.09 4.62 16.46
CA GLU A 131 3.05 5.96 17.05
C GLU A 131 4.17 6.81 16.45
N ALA A 132 3.83 8.00 15.95
CA ALA A 132 4.83 8.94 15.45
C ALA A 132 5.83 9.22 16.58
N SER A 133 7.11 8.99 16.31
CA SER A 133 8.23 9.19 17.24
C SER A 133 8.07 10.46 18.09
N GLU A 134 7.90 10.30 19.41
CA GLU A 134 7.96 11.44 20.35
C GLU A 134 9.32 12.19 20.22
N SER A 135 10.38 11.48 19.83
CA SER A 135 11.74 12.04 19.69
C SER A 135 11.92 13.01 18.50
N LYS A 136 11.00 13.05 17.53
CA LYS A 136 11.03 14.01 16.40
C LYS A 136 10.08 15.20 16.57
N ALA A 137 9.24 15.17 17.62
CA ALA A 137 8.44 16.32 18.01
C ALA A 137 9.29 17.52 18.45
N GLU A 138 10.47 17.26 19.03
CA GLU A 138 11.37 18.27 19.61
C GLU A 138 12.03 19.20 18.57
N ILE A 139 12.00 18.86 17.27
CA ILE A 139 12.60 19.67 16.18
C ILE A 139 11.59 20.68 15.58
N GLY A 140 10.45 20.90 16.23
CA GLY A 140 9.42 21.85 15.77
C GLY A 140 8.51 21.30 14.66
N LEU A 141 8.52 19.98 14.46
CA LEU A 141 7.60 19.25 13.59
C LEU A 141 6.63 18.36 14.39
N GLY A 142 6.41 18.69 15.68
CA GLY A 142 5.51 17.98 16.58
C GLY A 142 4.08 18.53 16.57
N PHE A 143 3.17 17.69 16.09
CA PHE A 143 1.74 17.55 16.42
C PHE A 143 0.80 18.76 16.24
#